data_AF-A0A1H3N7W2-F1
#
_entry.id   AF-A0A1H3N7W2-F1
#
_cell.length_a   1.000
_cell.length_b   1.000
_cell.length_c   1.000
_cell.angle_alpha   90.00
_cell.angle_beta   90.00
_cell.angle_gamma   90.00
#
_symmetry.space_group_name_H-M   'P 1'
#
loop_
_entity.id
_entity.type
_entity.pdbx_description
1 polymer ?
#
loop_
_entity_poly.entity_id
_entity_poly.type
_entity_poly.pdbx_seq_one_letter_code
_entity_poly.pdbx_strand_id
1 'polypeptide(L)'
;DRVSNFIVQYQTEEAAFRGRGKNERTARIINSLRGEFKLKDILSYIGMPKATYMYWQKRFDRENPDKEIEERILEIRKTNKDYGYRRILGELKNQGYCINKKKVQRIVQKLGLQVTSFTRKSRKYSSYKGKIGIVHLIV
;
A
#
# COMPACT_ATOMS: atom_id res chain seq x y z
N ASP A 1 9.56 -27.03 -22.70
CA ASP A 1 10.98 -26.66 -22.48
C ASP A 1 11.21 -25.94 -21.16
N ARG A 2 12.40 -26.11 -20.56
CA ARG A 2 12.80 -25.46 -19.29
C ARG A 2 12.71 -23.93 -19.35
N VAL A 3 12.96 -23.35 -20.53
CA VAL A 3 12.87 -21.90 -20.75
C VAL A 3 11.41 -21.43 -20.76
N SER A 4 10.50 -22.16 -21.41
CA SER A 4 9.07 -21.82 -21.42
C SER A 4 8.46 -21.86 -20.03
N ASN A 5 8.83 -22.85 -19.19
CA ASN A 5 8.39 -22.91 -17.80
C ASN A 5 8.91 -21.74 -16.97
N PHE A 6 10.17 -21.33 -17.17
CA PHE A 6 10.74 -20.14 -16.52
C PHE A 6 9.97 -18.87 -16.89
N ILE A 7 9.63 -18.69 -18.17
CA ILE A 7 8.89 -17.51 -18.64
C ILE A 7 7.51 -17.45 -17.99
N VAL A 8 6.78 -18.57 -17.97
CA VAL A 8 5.44 -18.63 -17.37
C VAL A 8 5.50 -18.29 -15.87
N GLN A 9 6.47 -18.84 -15.13
CA GLN A 9 6.66 -18.54 -13.70
C GLN A 9 7.08 -17.08 -13.44
N TYR A 10 7.92 -16.51 -14.31
CA TYR A 10 8.30 -15.10 -14.20
C TYR A 10 7.08 -14.18 -14.37
N GLN A 11 6.22 -14.45 -15.36
CA GLN A 11 5.03 -13.65 -15.64
C GLN A 11 3.98 -13.75 -14.52
N THR A 12 3.81 -14.93 -13.91
CA THR A 12 2.88 -15.12 -12.79
C THR A 12 3.36 -14.38 -11.52
N GLU A 13 4.65 -14.48 -11.19
CA GLU A 13 5.22 -13.79 -10.03
C GLU A 13 5.27 -12.27 -10.23
N GLU A 14 5.52 -11.82 -11.46
CA GLU A 14 5.37 -10.41 -11.80
C GLU A 14 3.94 -9.95 -11.47
N ALA A 15 2.90 -10.60 -11.99
CA ALA A 15 1.52 -10.16 -11.79
C ALA A 15 1.11 -10.06 -10.30
N ALA A 16 1.70 -10.89 -9.43
CA ALA A 16 1.45 -10.93 -7.99
C ALA A 16 2.07 -9.75 -7.21
N PHE A 17 3.27 -9.30 -7.57
CA PHE A 17 3.96 -8.20 -6.86
C PHE A 17 3.58 -6.82 -7.42
N ARG A 18 2.41 -6.27 -7.04
CA ARG A 18 2.03 -4.88 -7.36
C ARG A 18 2.59 -3.89 -6.31
N GLY A 19 3.14 -2.75 -6.74
CA GLY A 19 3.44 -1.60 -5.87
C GLY A 19 4.88 -1.44 -5.33
N ARG A 20 5.89 -2.16 -5.86
CA ARG A 20 7.31 -1.98 -5.49
C ARG A 20 8.15 -1.39 -6.61
N GLY A 21 9.33 -0.85 -6.27
CA GLY A 21 10.31 -0.39 -7.26
C GLY A 21 10.77 -1.53 -8.17
N LYS A 22 10.99 -1.23 -9.46
CA LYS A 22 11.31 -2.22 -10.52
C LYS A 22 12.39 -3.22 -10.09
N ASN A 23 13.51 -2.73 -9.57
CA ASN A 23 14.65 -3.57 -9.21
C ASN A 23 14.40 -4.45 -7.98
N GLU A 24 13.64 -3.99 -6.99
CA GLU A 24 13.31 -4.78 -5.79
C GLU A 24 12.40 -5.96 -6.16
N ARG A 25 11.38 -5.69 -6.98
CA ARG A 25 10.46 -6.70 -7.49
C ARG A 25 11.21 -7.77 -8.27
N THR A 26 12.00 -7.37 -9.25
CA THR A 26 12.79 -8.30 -10.06
C THR A 26 13.78 -9.11 -9.19
N ALA A 27 14.41 -8.48 -8.19
CA ALA A 27 15.31 -9.19 -7.29
C ALA A 27 14.59 -10.24 -6.42
N ARG A 28 13.34 -10.00 -6.02
CA ARG A 28 12.54 -10.99 -5.28
C ARG A 28 12.11 -12.16 -6.14
N ILE A 29 11.74 -11.89 -7.39
CA ILE A 29 11.43 -12.94 -8.38
C ILE A 29 12.66 -13.83 -8.61
N ILE A 30 13.84 -13.21 -8.79
CA ILE A 30 15.11 -13.95 -8.88
C ILE A 30 15.32 -14.82 -7.62
N ASN A 31 14.95 -14.32 -6.44
CA ASN A 31 15.13 -15.05 -5.19
C ASN A 31 14.19 -16.25 -5.05
N SER A 32 12.93 -16.14 -5.51
CA SER A 32 11.99 -17.27 -5.57
C SER A 32 12.48 -18.36 -6.52
N LEU A 33 12.97 -17.96 -7.70
CA LEU A 33 13.45 -18.87 -8.75
C LEU A 33 14.81 -19.52 -8.42
N ARG A 34 15.51 -19.03 -7.40
CA ARG A 34 16.83 -19.54 -6.96
C ARG A 34 16.78 -21.00 -6.50
N GLY A 35 15.61 -21.52 -6.12
CA GLY A 35 15.45 -22.92 -5.73
C GLY A 35 15.56 -23.89 -6.92
N GLU A 36 15.04 -23.50 -8.08
CA GLU A 36 14.93 -24.37 -9.25
C GLU A 36 16.02 -24.11 -10.31
N PHE A 37 16.54 -22.89 -10.38
CA PHE A 37 17.49 -22.47 -11.42
C PHE A 37 18.78 -21.88 -10.83
N LYS A 38 19.89 -22.03 -11.57
CA LYS A 38 21.17 -21.42 -11.19
C LYS A 38 21.09 -19.90 -11.34
N LEU A 39 21.59 -19.17 -10.34
CA LEU A 39 21.58 -17.70 -10.31
C LEU A 39 22.20 -17.07 -11.57
N LYS A 40 23.28 -17.65 -12.11
CA LYS A 40 23.95 -17.13 -13.32
C LYS A 40 23.00 -17.11 -14.52
N ASP A 41 22.22 -18.17 -14.70
CA ASP A 41 21.32 -18.34 -15.83
C ASP A 41 20.13 -17.38 -15.72
N ILE A 42 19.58 -17.23 -14.50
CA ILE A 42 18.49 -16.29 -14.21
C ILE A 42 18.93 -14.84 -14.47
N LEU A 43 20.10 -14.44 -13.96
CA LEU A 43 20.62 -13.08 -14.15
C LEU A 43 20.91 -12.78 -15.62
N SER A 44 21.44 -13.76 -16.36
CA SER A 44 21.70 -13.62 -17.80
C SER A 44 20.42 -13.41 -18.60
N TYR A 45 19.34 -14.11 -18.23
CA TYR A 45 18.05 -13.97 -18.92
C TYR A 45 17.36 -12.63 -18.61
N ILE A 46 17.34 -12.23 -17.33
CA ILE A 46 16.68 -11.00 -16.88
C ILE A 46 17.52 -9.75 -17.20
N GLY A 47 18.84 -9.89 -17.37
CA GLY A 47 19.75 -8.77 -17.61
C GLY A 47 20.04 -7.93 -16.36
N MET A 48 19.83 -8.47 -15.16
CA MET A 48 20.14 -7.77 -13.91
C MET A 48 21.61 -7.99 -13.51
N PRO A 49 22.39 -6.94 -13.18
CA PRO A 49 23.74 -7.11 -12.65
C PRO A 49 23.72 -7.87 -11.32
N LYS A 50 24.66 -8.80 -11.13
CA LYS A 50 24.80 -9.57 -9.88
C LYS A 50 24.91 -8.66 -8.64
N ALA A 51 25.65 -7.55 -8.75
CA ALA A 51 25.80 -6.58 -7.67
C ALA A 51 24.46 -5.98 -7.22
N THR A 52 23.60 -5.63 -8.17
CA THR A 52 22.25 -5.10 -7.92
C THR A 52 21.39 -6.14 -7.20
N TYR A 53 21.42 -7.39 -7.66
CA TYR A 53 20.69 -8.48 -6.99
C TYR A 53 21.20 -8.70 -5.55
N MET A 54 22.52 -8.80 -5.33
CA MET A 54 23.11 -8.98 -4.01
C MET A 54 22.75 -7.84 -3.04
N TYR A 55 22.71 -6.60 -3.53
CA TYR A 55 22.29 -5.43 -2.76
C TYR A 55 20.84 -5.56 -2.28
N TRP A 56 19.93 -6.02 -3.14
CA TRP A 56 18.53 -6.26 -2.78
C TRP A 56 18.34 -7.50 -1.91
N GLN A 57 19.12 -8.56 -2.14
CA GLN A 57 19.07 -9.78 -1.34
C GLN A 57 19.34 -9.49 0.14
N LYS A 58 20.39 -8.70 0.44
CA LYS A 58 20.70 -8.25 1.81
C LYS A 58 19.60 -7.37 2.44
N ARG A 59 18.67 -6.85 1.64
CA ARG A 59 17.57 -6.00 2.08
C ARG A 59 16.27 -6.76 2.34
N PHE A 60 16.15 -8.02 1.90
CA PHE A 60 14.90 -8.78 2.03
C PHE A 60 14.54 -9.05 3.48
N ASP A 61 15.54 -9.30 4.33
CA ASP A 61 15.35 -9.64 5.74
C ASP A 61 15.31 -8.41 6.66
N ARG A 62 15.29 -7.19 6.10
CA ARG A 62 15.18 -5.99 6.92
C ARG A 62 13.77 -5.89 7.47
N GLU A 63 13.69 -5.85 8.80
CA GLU A 63 12.44 -5.58 9.50
C GLU A 63 11.88 -4.21 9.08
N ASN A 64 10.55 -4.14 8.96
CA ASN A 64 9.88 -2.88 8.67
C ASN A 64 9.99 -1.98 9.92
N PRO A 65 10.73 -0.85 9.88
CA PRO A 65 10.85 0.03 11.04
C PRO A 65 9.53 0.71 11.41
N ASP A 66 8.55 0.69 10.50
CA ASP A 66 7.23 1.26 10.72
C ASP A 66 6.22 0.22 11.25
N LYS A 67 6.63 -1.05 11.48
CA LYS A 67 5.73 -2.16 11.86
C LYS A 67 4.93 -1.88 13.13
N GLU A 68 5.58 -1.44 14.20
CA GLU A 68 4.92 -1.11 15.47
C GLU A 68 3.85 -0.03 15.29
N ILE A 69 4.17 1.02 14.52
CA ILE A 69 3.25 2.12 14.25
C ILE A 69 2.09 1.67 13.35
N GLU A 70 2.37 0.81 12.37
CA GLU A 70 1.33 0.20 11.52
C GLU A 70 0.33 -0.60 12.37
N GLU A 71 0.81 -1.42 13.31
CA GLU A 71 -0.03 -2.21 14.22
C GLU A 71 -0.89 -1.32 15.11
N ARG A 72 -0.31 -0.28 15.74
CA ARG A 72 -1.08 0.68 16.54
C ARG A 72 -2.14 1.44 15.74
N ILE A 73 -1.81 1.83 14.51
CA ILE A 73 -2.78 2.49 13.62
C ILE A 73 -3.95 1.54 13.32
N LEU A 74 -3.70 0.26 13.09
CA LEU A 74 -4.74 -0.75 12.86
C LEU A 74 -5.62 -0.97 14.10
N GLU A 75 -5.02 -1.00 15.29
CA GLU A 75 -5.76 -1.09 16.55
C GLU A 75 -6.70 0.11 16.76
N ILE A 76 -6.18 1.33 16.60
CA ILE A 76 -6.99 2.56 16.71
C ILE A 76 -8.14 2.52 15.71
N ARG A 77 -7.88 2.03 14.49
CA ARG A 77 -8.87 1.92 13.43
C ARG A 77 -9.94 0.86 13.71
N LYS A 78 -9.59 -0.23 14.41
CA LYS A 78 -10.52 -1.28 14.83
C LYS A 78 -11.57 -0.71 15.79
N THR A 79 -11.15 0.13 16.73
CA THR A 79 -12.04 0.83 17.66
C THR A 79 -12.80 1.98 16.98
N ASN A 80 -12.14 2.71 16.07
CA ASN A 80 -12.68 3.92 15.46
C ASN A 80 -12.64 3.89 13.91
N LYS A 81 -13.66 3.28 13.31
CA LYS A 81 -13.74 3.06 11.84
C LYS A 81 -13.74 4.33 10.99
N ASP A 82 -14.10 5.49 11.53
CA ASP A 82 -14.18 6.76 10.78
C ASP A 82 -12.98 7.69 10.98
N TYR A 83 -11.96 7.26 11.72
CA TYR A 83 -10.82 8.12 12.02
C TYR A 83 -9.87 8.28 10.84
N GLY A 84 -9.83 9.48 10.27
CA GLY A 84 -8.77 9.86 9.33
C GLY A 84 -7.42 10.07 10.03
N TYR A 85 -6.36 10.25 9.24
CA TYR A 85 -4.98 10.37 9.73
C TYR A 85 -4.78 11.45 10.82
N ARG A 86 -5.58 12.53 10.79
CA ARG A 86 -5.51 13.61 11.79
C ARG A 86 -5.94 13.14 13.18
N ARG A 87 -7.02 12.35 13.25
CA ARG A 87 -7.52 11.80 14.52
C ARG A 87 -6.62 10.68 15.02
N ILE A 88 -6.15 9.83 14.11
CA ILE A 88 -5.15 8.79 14.41
C ILE A 88 -3.88 9.41 15.01
N LEU A 89 -3.38 10.52 14.44
CA LEU A 89 -2.23 11.24 14.99
C LEU A 89 -2.49 11.75 16.42
N GLY A 90 -3.72 12.22 16.71
CA GLY A 90 -4.11 12.65 18.06
C GLY A 90 -4.06 11.50 19.06
N GLU A 91 -4.65 10.35 18.70
CA GLU A 91 -4.62 9.15 19.54
C GLU A 91 -3.19 8.65 19.80
N LEU A 92 -2.36 8.61 18.75
CA LEU A 92 -0.95 8.23 18.90
C LEU A 92 -0.21 9.19 19.85
N LYS A 93 -0.51 10.49 19.81
CA LYS A 93 0.06 11.45 20.76
C LYS A 93 -0.45 11.23 22.19
N ASN A 94 -1.73 10.92 22.36
CA ASN A 94 -2.31 10.60 23.68
C ASN A 94 -1.67 9.35 24.29
N GLN A 95 -1.24 8.40 23.45
CA GLN A 95 -0.49 7.21 23.85
C GLN A 95 1.01 7.45 24.04
N GLY A 96 1.49 8.69 23.91
CA GLY A 96 2.89 9.07 24.15
C GLY A 96 3.81 9.01 22.93
N TYR A 97 3.32 8.74 21.72
CA TYR A 97 4.17 8.66 20.53
C TYR A 97 4.45 10.04 19.91
N CYS A 98 5.74 10.39 19.80
CA CYS A 98 6.22 11.59 19.11
C CYS A 98 6.43 11.35 17.61
N ILE A 99 5.34 11.26 16.83
CA ILE A 99 5.39 10.95 15.38
C ILE A 99 5.04 12.17 14.53
N ASN A 100 5.77 12.35 13.42
CA ASN A 100 5.45 13.37 12.42
C ASN A 100 4.15 13.01 11.66
N LYS A 101 3.27 14.00 11.47
CA LYS A 101 2.03 13.86 10.68
C LYS A 101 2.23 13.23 9.31
N LYS A 102 3.35 13.53 8.63
CA LYS A 102 3.65 12.99 7.28
C LYS A 102 3.85 11.47 7.31
N LYS A 103 4.44 10.95 8.40
CA LYS A 103 4.67 9.50 8.59
C LYS A 103 3.33 8.77 8.75
N VAL A 104 2.46 9.26 9.64
CA VAL A 104 1.12 8.70 9.83
C VAL A 104 0.32 8.73 8.53
N GLN A 105 0.34 9.85 7.81
CA GLN A 105 -0.37 9.98 6.54
C GLN A 105 0.11 8.97 5.48
N ARG A 106 1.43 8.80 5.33
CA ARG A 106 2.02 7.81 4.41
C ARG A 106 1.61 6.39 4.77
N ILE A 107 1.60 6.03 6.05
CA ILE A 107 1.20 4.70 6.53
C ILE A 107 -0.29 4.46 6.27
N VAL A 108 -1.15 5.43 6.62
CA VAL A 108 -2.60 5.34 6.38
C VAL A 108 -2.91 5.15 4.89
N GLN A 109 -2.19 5.84 3.99
CA GLN A 109 -2.33 5.66 2.54
C GLN A 109 -1.82 4.29 2.07
N LYS A 110 -0.66 3.85 2.56
CA LYS A 110 -0.09 2.52 2.28
C LYS A 110 -1.06 1.39 2.65
N LEU A 111 -1.76 1.52 3.78
CA LEU A 111 -2.74 0.56 4.26
C LEU A 111 -4.13 0.72 3.63
N GLY A 112 -4.35 1.71 2.76
CA GLY A 112 -5.66 1.96 2.14
C GLY A 112 -6.73 2.44 3.12
N LEU A 113 -6.37 2.96 4.29
CA LEU A 113 -7.29 3.38 5.35
C LEU A 113 -7.78 4.83 5.18
N GLN A 114 -7.71 5.37 3.97
CA GLN A 114 -8.09 6.75 3.71
C GLN A 114 -9.61 6.90 3.76
N VAL A 115 -10.09 7.75 4.66
CA VAL A 115 -11.52 8.02 4.82
C VAL A 115 -12.01 8.87 3.64
N THR A 116 -12.95 8.33 2.87
CA THR A 116 -13.58 8.99 1.70
C THR A 116 -15.05 9.34 1.92
N SER A 117 -15.66 8.87 3.01
CA SER A 117 -17.10 8.96 3.29
C SER A 117 -17.63 10.39 3.43
N PHE A 118 -16.79 11.35 3.82
CA PHE A 118 -17.20 12.74 4.06
C PHE A 118 -16.66 13.75 3.04
N THR A 119 -16.05 13.30 1.94
CA THR A 119 -15.34 14.18 1.00
C THR A 119 -16.30 14.94 0.07
N ARG A 120 -17.48 14.39 -0.23
CA ARG A 120 -18.49 15.06 -1.05
C ARG A 120 -19.59 15.64 -0.16
N LYS A 121 -19.98 16.91 -0.42
CA LYS A 121 -21.24 17.45 0.09
C LYS A 121 -22.39 16.64 -0.52
N SER A 122 -22.95 15.70 0.25
CA SER A 122 -24.13 14.95 -0.18
C SER A 122 -25.40 15.79 -0.15
N ARG A 123 -25.38 16.93 0.55
CA ARG A 123 -26.53 17.83 0.73
C ARG A 123 -26.15 19.28 0.57
N LYS A 124 -27.00 20.02 -0.16
CA LYS A 124 -27.05 21.49 -0.13
C LYS A 124 -27.73 21.90 1.19
N TYR A 125 -27.12 22.79 1.95
CA TYR A 125 -27.74 23.30 3.17
C TYR A 125 -29.01 24.07 2.82
N SER A 126 -30.12 23.75 3.50
CA SER A 126 -31.37 24.49 3.45
C SER A 126 -31.81 24.78 4.89
N SER A 127 -31.94 26.06 5.24
CA SER A 127 -32.49 26.50 6.52
C SER A 127 -34.02 26.46 6.56
N TYR A 128 -34.67 26.38 5.39
CA TYR A 128 -36.12 26.35 5.25
C TYR A 128 -36.67 24.98 5.68
N LYS A 129 -37.46 24.98 6.76
CA LYS A 129 -38.14 23.78 7.32
C LYS A 129 -39.58 23.61 6.83
N GLY A 130 -40.00 24.39 5.83
CA GLY A 130 -41.36 24.34 5.29
C GLY A 130 -41.56 23.27 4.23
N LYS A 131 -42.80 23.11 3.75
CA LYS A 131 -43.19 22.13 2.74
C LYS A 131 -42.53 22.48 1.39
N ILE A 132 -41.68 21.60 0.88
CA ILE A 132 -41.03 21.76 -0.43
C ILE A 132 -42.00 21.22 -1.49
N GLY A 133 -42.57 22.12 -2.31
CA GLY A 133 -43.41 21.75 -3.45
C GLY A 133 -42.56 21.38 -4.67
N ILE A 134 -42.99 20.39 -5.44
CA ILE A 134 -42.42 20.08 -6.75
C ILE A 134 -42.98 21.12 -7.73
N VAL A 135 -42.14 22.03 -8.22
CA VAL A 135 -42.53 22.96 -9.28
C VAL A 135 -42.51 22.18 -10.59
N HIS A 136 -43.68 21.78 -11.09
CA HIS A 136 -43.78 21.29 -12.46
C HIS A 136 -43.65 22.49 -13.42
N LEU A 137 -42.54 22.54 -14.16
CA LEU A 137 -42.40 23.39 -15.33
C LEU A 137 -43.33 22.83 -16.42
N ILE A 138 -44.39 23.57 -16.74
CA ILE A 138 -45.18 23.34 -17.95
C ILE A 138 -44.40 24.00 -19.09
N VAL A 139 -44.03 23.19 -20.08
CA VAL A 139 -43.40 23.60 -21.35
C VAL A 139 -44.48 24.06 -22.31
#